data_AF-A0A928SPF6-F1
#
_entry.id   AF-A0A928SPF6-F1
#
_cell.length_a   1.000
_cell.length_b   1.000
_cell.length_c   1.000
_cell.angle_alpha   90.00
_cell.angle_beta   90.00
_cell.angle_gamma   90.00
#
_symmetry.space_group_name_H-M   'P 1'
#
loop_
_entity.id
_entity.type
_entity.pdbx_description
1 polymer ?
#
loop_
_entity_poly.entity_id
_entity_poly.type
_entity_poly.pdbx_seq_one_letter_code
_entity_poly.pdbx_strand_id
1 'polypeptide(L)'
;MKTLAHLALFVSALASSSLGAAGCATESDSGPAGANSSLSRQSFCAKTVCEKIHDDCMSYLDECFGQCYGMGPEFAYQCVSVCNNYQCTPCTVNECDEHGYKFEIVAPPDPKVSDACGRYEAKAAQCGADTSRIICDRFSRLERPEAAAAYDCYASLPCGSEGSSCEPPATDWGTNFCLALNATCGFFDMGCTVEQMAELDLAAAWLKDDVRAEAMRCLKEPLCSDVSRCTTAWFETVFP
;
A
#
# COMPACT_ATOMS: atom_id res chain seq x y z
N MET A 1 -22.77 0.61 18.17
CA MET A 1 -21.47 -0.12 18.21
C MET A 1 -21.46 -1.18 17.11
N LYS A 2 -20.94 -0.83 15.92
CA LYS A 2 -20.52 -1.71 14.82
C LYS A 2 -20.18 -0.83 13.61
N THR A 3 -18.93 -0.39 13.52
CA THR A 3 -18.24 0.15 12.31
C THR A 3 -16.82 0.51 12.74
N LEU A 4 -15.80 0.29 11.90
CA LEU A 4 -14.32 0.32 12.19
C LEU A 4 -13.67 -1.00 12.65
N ALA A 5 -14.35 -2.12 12.48
CA ALA A 5 -13.68 -3.39 12.21
C ALA A 5 -14.04 -3.75 10.76
N HIS A 6 -13.10 -4.29 9.98
CA HIS A 6 -13.16 -4.63 8.55
C HIS A 6 -12.34 -3.74 7.58
N LEU A 7 -11.30 -3.06 8.06
CA LEU A 7 -10.03 -3.02 7.31
C LEU A 7 -9.20 -4.23 7.74
N ALA A 8 -9.61 -5.39 7.23
CA ALA A 8 -8.84 -6.63 7.30
C ALA A 8 -8.91 -7.27 5.92
N LEU A 9 -8.28 -6.60 4.95
CA LEU A 9 -8.01 -7.19 3.65
C LEU A 9 -6.60 -7.80 3.73
N PHE A 10 -6.59 -9.13 3.79
CA PHE A 10 -5.50 -10.06 3.50
C PHE A 10 -4.09 -9.48 3.34
N VAL A 11 -3.38 -9.33 4.46
CA VAL A 11 -1.91 -9.31 4.48
C VAL A 11 -1.43 -10.76 4.50
N SER A 12 -1.22 -11.33 3.32
CA SER A 12 -0.36 -12.49 3.19
C SER A 12 1.08 -12.01 3.30
N ALA A 13 1.61 -12.02 4.51
CA ALA A 13 3.02 -11.81 4.78
C ALA A 13 3.84 -12.91 4.11
N LEU A 14 4.64 -12.56 3.10
CA LEU A 14 5.81 -13.35 2.73
C LEU A 14 7.02 -12.72 3.40
N ALA A 15 7.46 -13.38 4.46
CA ALA A 15 8.69 -13.10 5.16
C ALA A 15 9.89 -13.57 4.31
N SER A 16 10.76 -12.61 3.98
CA SER A 16 12.23 -12.69 3.93
C SER A 16 12.90 -13.94 3.35
N SER A 17 13.55 -13.75 2.20
CA SER A 17 14.86 -14.35 1.92
C SER A 17 15.81 -13.26 1.44
N SER A 18 16.72 -12.87 2.32
CA SER A 18 17.88 -12.04 2.01
C SER A 18 18.91 -12.87 1.24
N LEU A 19 19.23 -12.50 0.01
CA LEU A 19 20.55 -12.73 -0.59
C LEU A 19 20.83 -11.56 -1.55
N GLY A 20 21.88 -10.80 -1.24
CA GLY A 20 22.30 -9.67 -2.06
C GLY A 20 22.78 -10.12 -3.44
N ALA A 21 22.38 -9.36 -4.44
CA ALA A 21 23.12 -9.19 -5.68
C ALA A 21 22.97 -7.72 -6.11
N ALA A 22 24.07 -7.19 -6.62
CA ALA A 22 24.31 -5.76 -6.78
C ALA A 22 23.44 -5.12 -7.86
N GLY A 23 22.99 -3.89 -7.60
CA GLY A 23 22.75 -2.91 -8.66
C GLY A 23 21.30 -2.63 -9.06
N CYS A 24 20.34 -2.55 -8.13
CA CYS A 24 19.08 -1.86 -8.42
C CYS A 24 19.31 -0.35 -8.38
N ALA A 25 19.44 0.27 -9.56
CA ALA A 25 19.36 1.71 -9.69
C ALA A 25 17.96 2.16 -9.21
N THR A 26 17.93 2.97 -8.15
CA THR A 26 16.74 3.76 -7.82
C THR A 26 16.54 4.75 -8.96
N GLU A 27 15.62 4.45 -9.88
CA GLU A 27 15.04 5.49 -10.73
C GLU A 27 14.18 6.37 -9.81
N SER A 28 14.83 7.38 -9.26
CA SER A 28 14.17 8.51 -8.65
C SER A 28 13.52 9.31 -9.76
N ASP A 29 12.35 8.89 -10.23
CA ASP A 29 11.47 9.79 -10.98
C ASP A 29 10.80 10.75 -9.97
N SER A 30 11.66 11.55 -9.34
CA SER A 30 11.26 12.70 -8.56
C SER A 30 10.93 13.81 -9.56
N GLY A 31 9.76 13.71 -10.20
CA GLY A 31 9.03 14.92 -10.52
C GLY A 31 9.08 15.81 -9.27
N PRO A 32 9.35 17.13 -9.40
CA PRO A 32 9.79 17.94 -8.28
C PRO A 32 8.81 17.75 -7.12
N ALA A 33 9.26 17.06 -6.07
CA ALA A 33 8.62 17.14 -4.78
C ALA A 33 8.70 18.63 -4.45
N GLY A 34 7.59 19.34 -4.64
CA GLY A 34 7.52 20.73 -4.23
C GLY A 34 8.04 20.77 -2.79
N ALA A 35 8.81 21.80 -2.44
CA ALA A 35 9.46 21.94 -1.13
C ALA A 35 8.51 21.85 0.10
N ASN A 36 7.22 21.59 -0.13
CA ASN A 36 6.12 21.48 0.81
C ASN A 36 5.31 20.16 0.65
N SER A 37 5.89 19.07 0.12
CA SER A 37 5.19 17.77 0.02
C SER A 37 5.17 17.03 1.35
N SER A 38 4.04 16.42 1.71
CA SER A 38 3.87 15.63 2.93
C SER A 38 4.28 14.17 2.75
N LEU A 39 4.24 13.69 1.50
CA LEU A 39 4.68 12.36 1.10
C LEU A 39 5.80 12.47 0.06
N SER A 40 6.78 11.58 0.17
CA SER A 40 7.77 11.31 -0.86
C SER A 40 7.51 9.93 -1.43
N ARG A 41 7.37 9.84 -2.76
CA ARG A 41 7.23 8.59 -3.50
C ARG A 41 8.59 8.15 -4.03
N GLN A 42 8.94 6.89 -3.83
CA GLN A 42 10.12 6.26 -4.42
C GLN A 42 9.67 5.05 -5.24
N SER A 43 10.12 5.00 -6.49
CA SER A 43 10.04 3.83 -7.36
C SER A 43 11.39 3.11 -7.36
N PHE A 44 11.36 1.79 -7.41
CA PHE A 44 12.56 0.96 -7.51
C PHE A 44 12.27 -0.30 -8.32
N CYS A 45 13.30 -0.96 -8.82
CA CYS A 45 13.11 -2.27 -9.44
C CYS A 45 12.99 -3.35 -8.36
N ALA A 46 11.80 -3.95 -8.24
CA ALA A 46 11.52 -5.04 -7.31
C ALA A 46 11.97 -6.39 -7.88
N LYS A 47 11.88 -6.55 -9.21
CA LYS A 47 12.34 -7.75 -9.91
C LYS A 47 12.81 -7.42 -11.31
N THR A 48 14.01 -7.86 -11.64
CA THR A 48 14.58 -7.76 -12.99
C THR A 48 14.08 -8.88 -13.90
N VAL A 49 14.20 -8.68 -15.21
CA VAL A 49 13.90 -9.71 -16.21
C VAL A 49 14.72 -10.98 -15.98
N CYS A 50 15.99 -10.85 -15.59
CA CYS A 50 16.83 -12.00 -15.29
C CYS A 50 16.37 -12.78 -14.06
N GLU A 51 15.97 -12.09 -12.99
CA GLU A 51 15.42 -12.76 -11.81
C GLU A 51 14.14 -13.51 -12.15
N LYS A 52 13.27 -12.95 -13.00
CA LYS A 52 12.08 -13.67 -13.48
C LYS A 52 12.40 -14.89 -14.32
N ILE A 53 13.27 -14.77 -15.31
CA ILE A 53 13.70 -15.92 -16.14
C ILE A 53 14.32 -17.01 -15.26
N HIS A 54 15.09 -16.61 -14.25
CA HIS A 54 15.65 -17.55 -13.29
C HIS A 54 14.57 -18.24 -12.47
N ASP A 55 13.63 -17.49 -11.89
CA ASP A 55 12.53 -18.04 -11.10
C ASP A 55 11.64 -18.98 -11.91
N ASP A 56 11.28 -18.59 -13.15
CA ASP A 56 10.48 -19.42 -14.06
C ASP A 56 11.21 -20.74 -14.38
N CYS A 57 12.52 -20.69 -14.59
CA CYS A 57 13.35 -21.87 -14.80
C CYS A 57 13.40 -22.77 -13.56
N MET A 58 13.57 -22.18 -12.36
CA MET A 58 13.57 -22.92 -11.11
C MET A 58 12.21 -23.57 -10.83
N SER A 59 11.11 -22.87 -11.11
CA SER A 59 9.75 -23.41 -11.01
C SER A 59 9.54 -24.60 -11.96
N TYR A 60 10.03 -24.50 -13.19
CA TYR A 60 9.97 -25.61 -14.14
C TYR A 60 10.77 -26.83 -13.66
N LEU A 61 11.95 -26.62 -13.08
CA LEU A 61 12.76 -27.69 -12.49
C LEU A 61 12.02 -28.35 -11.32
N ASP A 62 11.45 -27.56 -10.41
CA ASP A 62 10.68 -28.06 -9.27
C ASP A 62 9.46 -28.88 -9.71
N GLU A 63 8.72 -28.42 -10.72
CA GLU A 63 7.61 -29.18 -11.31
C GLU A 63 8.10 -30.49 -11.95
N CYS A 64 9.22 -30.44 -12.68
CA CYS A 64 9.83 -31.61 -13.30
C CYS A 64 10.18 -32.66 -12.23
N PHE A 65 10.89 -32.27 -11.16
CA PHE A 65 11.22 -33.17 -10.06
C PHE A 65 9.97 -33.68 -9.33
N GLY A 66 9.00 -32.80 -9.07
CA GLY A 66 7.73 -33.15 -8.45
C GLY A 66 6.99 -34.26 -9.21
N GLN A 67 6.96 -34.17 -10.54
CA GLN A 67 6.39 -35.22 -11.38
C GLN A 67 7.20 -36.53 -11.30
N CYS A 68 8.53 -36.46 -11.29
CA CYS A 68 9.38 -37.65 -11.17
C CYS A 68 9.17 -38.41 -9.85
N TYR A 69 8.99 -37.69 -8.74
CA TYR A 69 8.70 -38.31 -7.44
C TYR A 69 7.29 -38.91 -7.34
N GLY A 70 6.37 -38.48 -8.21
CA GLY A 70 5.06 -39.11 -8.38
C GLY A 70 5.08 -40.42 -9.18
N MET A 71 6.20 -40.77 -9.82
CA MET A 71 6.35 -41.99 -10.62
C MET A 71 6.87 -43.17 -9.77
N GLY A 72 6.59 -44.40 -10.23
CA GLY A 72 7.16 -45.61 -9.63
C GLY A 72 8.70 -45.60 -9.63
N PRO A 73 9.35 -46.28 -8.66
CA PRO A 73 10.80 -46.19 -8.44
C PRO A 73 11.65 -46.60 -9.64
N GLU A 74 11.12 -47.47 -10.52
CA GLU A 74 11.78 -47.86 -11.76
C GLU A 74 11.90 -46.74 -12.83
N PHE A 75 11.05 -45.71 -12.79
CA PHE A 75 11.04 -44.60 -13.75
C PHE A 75 11.54 -43.28 -13.16
N ALA A 76 11.47 -43.13 -11.83
CA ALA A 76 11.89 -41.92 -11.13
C ALA A 76 13.35 -41.54 -11.44
N TYR A 77 14.26 -42.51 -11.53
CA TYR A 77 15.69 -42.24 -11.78
C TYR A 77 15.95 -41.63 -13.17
N GLN A 78 15.28 -42.14 -14.20
CA GLN A 78 15.45 -41.62 -15.57
C GLN A 78 14.82 -40.23 -15.71
N CYS A 79 13.67 -40.02 -15.05
CA CYS A 79 13.01 -38.72 -15.01
C CYS A 79 13.87 -37.66 -14.30
N VAL A 80 14.40 -37.97 -13.10
CA VAL A 80 15.31 -37.09 -12.35
C VAL A 80 16.55 -36.73 -13.17
N SER A 81 17.09 -37.68 -13.94
CA SER A 81 18.22 -37.43 -14.85
C SER A 81 17.89 -36.42 -15.95
N VAL A 82 16.68 -36.44 -16.51
CA VAL A 82 16.24 -35.45 -17.51
C VAL A 82 16.13 -34.06 -16.89
N CYS A 83 15.50 -33.94 -15.71
CA CYS A 83 15.39 -32.66 -15.00
C CYS A 83 16.77 -32.09 -14.63
N ASN A 84 17.69 -32.93 -14.14
CA ASN A 84 19.06 -32.52 -13.79
C ASN A 84 19.90 -32.03 -14.99
N ASN A 85 19.57 -32.46 -16.21
CA ASN A 85 20.28 -32.00 -17.41
C ASN A 85 19.78 -30.65 -17.91
N TYR A 86 18.67 -30.14 -17.38
CA TYR A 86 18.17 -28.82 -17.71
C TYR A 86 18.97 -27.76 -16.92
N GLN A 87 19.54 -26.79 -17.64
CA GLN A 87 20.31 -25.70 -17.04
C GLN A 87 19.60 -24.38 -17.31
N CYS A 88 19.36 -23.60 -16.25
CA CYS A 88 18.91 -22.22 -16.40
C CYS A 88 19.99 -21.43 -17.13
N THR A 89 19.63 -20.84 -18.27
CA THR A 89 20.59 -20.05 -19.05
C THR A 89 20.91 -18.77 -18.27
N PRO A 90 22.20 -18.43 -18.08
CA PRO A 90 22.56 -17.16 -17.47
C PRO A 90 21.99 -16.00 -18.28
N CYS A 91 21.25 -15.13 -17.61
CA CYS A 91 20.67 -13.94 -18.22
C CYS A 91 21.55 -12.71 -17.93
N THR A 92 21.68 -11.81 -18.90
CA THR A 92 22.47 -10.57 -18.80
C THR A 92 21.65 -9.29 -18.97
N VAL A 93 20.33 -9.40 -19.05
CA VAL A 93 19.40 -8.28 -19.26
C VAL A 93 19.02 -7.66 -17.91
N ASN A 94 19.52 -6.45 -17.64
CA ASN A 94 19.24 -5.73 -16.40
C ASN A 94 18.03 -4.78 -16.50
N GLU A 95 17.04 -5.16 -17.30
CA GLU A 95 15.78 -4.41 -17.42
C GLU A 95 14.84 -4.78 -16.27
N CYS A 96 14.02 -3.82 -15.84
CA CYS A 96 13.04 -4.07 -14.79
C CYS A 96 11.81 -4.78 -15.34
N ASP A 97 11.43 -5.91 -14.75
CA ASP A 97 10.17 -6.61 -15.05
C ASP A 97 9.07 -6.17 -14.07
N GLU A 98 9.45 -5.93 -12.81
CA GLU A 98 8.53 -5.58 -11.73
C GLU A 98 8.95 -4.31 -11.01
N HIS A 99 8.13 -3.27 -11.07
CA HIS A 99 8.33 -2.05 -10.30
C HIS A 99 7.78 -2.18 -8.87
N GLY A 100 8.60 -1.80 -7.90
CA GLY A 100 8.21 -1.62 -6.51
C GLY A 100 8.04 -0.14 -6.16
N TYR A 101 7.19 0.13 -5.17
CA TYR A 101 6.88 1.48 -4.71
C TYR A 101 7.01 1.57 -3.19
N LYS A 102 7.55 2.68 -2.72
CA LYS A 102 7.61 3.03 -1.30
C LYS A 102 7.18 4.48 -1.12
N PHE A 103 6.37 4.73 -0.10
CA PHE A 103 6.03 6.08 0.34
C PHE A 103 6.68 6.37 1.68
N GLU A 104 7.17 7.58 1.85
CA GLU A 104 7.74 8.08 3.10
C GLU A 104 7.04 9.36 3.51
N ILE A 105 6.64 9.44 4.77
CA ILE A 105 6.07 10.66 5.35
C ILE A 105 7.22 11.60 5.68
N VAL A 106 7.33 12.70 4.94
CA VAL A 106 8.44 13.65 5.04
C VAL A 106 8.03 14.99 5.63
N ALA A 107 6.73 15.29 5.70
CA ALA A 107 6.25 16.51 6.34
C ALA A 107 6.61 16.53 7.84
N PRO A 108 6.98 17.71 8.39
CA PRO A 108 6.93 17.92 9.82
C PRO A 108 5.48 17.83 10.33
N PRO A 109 5.26 17.48 11.60
CA PRO A 109 3.93 17.45 12.18
C PRO A 109 3.35 18.87 12.25
N ASP A 110 2.06 19.02 11.94
CA ASP A 110 1.32 20.26 12.24
C ASP A 110 1.03 20.30 13.75
N PRO A 111 1.56 21.27 14.49
CA PRO A 111 1.43 21.29 15.94
C PRO A 111 -0.03 21.46 16.40
N LYS A 112 -0.88 22.16 15.63
CA LYS A 112 -2.29 22.34 16.01
C LYS A 112 -3.07 21.03 15.89
N VAL A 113 -2.83 20.30 14.80
CA VAL A 113 -3.46 18.98 14.58
C VAL A 113 -2.93 17.98 15.62
N SER A 114 -1.62 17.96 15.86
CA SER A 114 -0.99 17.10 16.87
C SER A 114 -1.58 17.34 18.27
N ASP A 115 -1.65 18.60 18.69
CA ASP A 115 -2.16 18.96 20.02
C ASP A 115 -3.66 18.64 20.18
N ALA A 116 -4.46 18.88 19.14
CA ALA A 116 -5.89 18.56 19.14
C ALA A 116 -6.14 17.06 19.15
N CYS A 117 -5.40 16.30 18.32
CA CYS A 117 -5.44 14.85 18.33
C CYS A 117 -5.05 14.30 19.71
N GLY A 118 -4.00 14.83 20.36
CA GLY A 118 -3.60 14.41 21.70
C GLY A 118 -4.68 14.67 22.77
N ARG A 119 -5.45 15.77 22.65
CA ARG A 119 -6.62 15.99 23.51
C ARG A 119 -7.72 14.96 23.28
N TYR A 120 -7.98 14.62 22.02
CA TYR A 120 -8.92 13.56 21.66
C TYR A 120 -8.46 12.19 22.19
N GLU A 121 -7.20 11.83 22.00
CA GLU A 121 -6.61 10.59 22.52
C GLU A 121 -6.77 10.48 24.04
N ALA A 122 -6.42 11.54 24.77
CA ALA A 122 -6.58 11.59 26.22
C ALA A 122 -8.04 11.43 26.65
N LYS A 123 -8.98 12.04 25.92
CA LYS A 123 -10.42 11.88 26.15
C LYS A 123 -10.88 10.45 25.89
N ALA A 124 -10.44 9.85 24.79
CA ALA A 124 -10.77 8.48 24.42
C ALA A 124 -10.29 7.48 25.49
N ALA A 125 -9.07 7.65 25.99
CA ALA A 125 -8.52 6.87 27.09
C ALA A 125 -9.36 7.01 28.37
N GLN A 126 -9.78 8.22 28.73
CA GLN A 126 -10.67 8.45 29.89
C GLN A 126 -12.03 7.75 29.74
N CYS A 127 -12.54 7.65 28.51
CA CYS A 127 -13.78 6.93 28.21
C CYS A 127 -13.60 5.41 28.08
N GLY A 128 -12.39 4.88 28.28
CA GLY A 128 -12.08 3.44 28.22
C GLY A 128 -11.94 2.88 26.80
N ALA A 129 -11.72 3.73 25.80
CA ALA A 129 -11.45 3.28 24.43
C ALA A 129 -10.01 2.79 24.26
N ASP A 130 -9.81 1.86 23.31
CA ASP A 130 -8.48 1.47 22.85
C ASP A 130 -7.89 2.58 21.98
N THR A 131 -6.84 3.25 22.47
CA THR A 131 -6.17 4.36 21.78
C THR A 131 -4.99 3.91 20.92
N SER A 132 -4.67 2.62 20.85
CA SER A 132 -3.53 2.11 20.07
C SER A 132 -3.57 2.46 18.58
N ARG A 133 -4.78 2.77 18.07
CA ARG A 133 -5.02 3.18 16.67
C ARG A 133 -4.91 4.70 16.45
N ILE A 134 -4.81 5.50 17.50
CA ILE A 134 -4.72 6.96 17.40
C ILE A 134 -3.23 7.34 17.31
N ILE A 135 -2.72 7.47 16.09
CA ILE A 135 -1.31 7.78 15.84
C ILE A 135 -1.15 9.29 15.57
N CYS A 136 -1.32 10.12 16.59
CA CYS A 136 -1.40 11.59 16.44
C CYS A 136 -0.20 12.23 15.74
N ASP A 137 1.03 11.79 16.03
CA ASP A 137 2.22 12.30 15.32
C ASP A 137 2.09 12.06 13.81
N ARG A 138 1.62 10.88 13.41
CA ARG A 138 1.46 10.53 12.00
C ARG A 138 0.32 11.28 11.35
N PHE A 139 -0.85 11.33 11.99
CA PHE A 139 -2.01 12.08 11.48
C PHE A 139 -1.69 13.57 11.31
N SER A 140 -0.99 14.18 12.26
CA SER A 140 -0.58 15.59 12.14
C SER A 140 0.35 15.89 10.96
N ARG A 141 1.00 14.89 10.37
CA ARG A 141 1.84 15.04 9.17
C ARG A 141 1.03 14.94 7.89
N LEU A 142 -0.07 14.18 7.89
CA LEU A 142 -0.84 13.83 6.69
C LEU A 142 -2.17 14.57 6.55
N GLU A 143 -2.74 15.03 7.67
CA GLU A 143 -4.06 15.62 7.71
C GLU A 143 -4.04 17.13 7.52
N ARG A 144 -5.17 17.67 7.04
CA ARG A 144 -5.35 19.10 6.84
C ARG A 144 -5.36 19.82 8.19
N PRO A 145 -4.96 21.11 8.24
CA PRO A 145 -5.07 21.92 9.45
C PRO A 145 -6.48 21.94 10.07
N GLU A 146 -7.53 21.84 9.24
CA GLU A 146 -8.93 21.80 9.67
C GLU A 146 -9.27 20.57 10.54
N ALA A 147 -8.50 19.48 10.44
CA ALA A 147 -8.67 18.29 11.27
C ALA A 147 -8.57 18.60 12.78
N ALA A 148 -7.83 19.66 13.15
CA ALA A 148 -7.73 20.11 14.54
C ALA A 148 -9.11 20.43 15.14
N ALA A 149 -10.00 21.07 14.37
CA ALA A 149 -11.35 21.40 14.84
C ALA A 149 -12.21 20.15 15.04
N ALA A 150 -12.05 19.14 14.19
CA ALA A 150 -12.75 17.86 14.34
C ALA A 150 -12.28 17.12 15.59
N TYR A 151 -10.98 17.02 15.83
CA TYR A 151 -10.45 16.41 17.07
C TYR A 151 -10.89 17.15 18.33
N ASP A 152 -10.89 18.48 18.32
CA ASP A 152 -11.39 19.27 19.45
C ASP A 152 -12.88 19.04 19.70
N CYS A 153 -13.68 18.90 18.63
CA CYS A 153 -15.07 18.50 18.74
C CYS A 153 -15.20 17.14 19.44
N TYR A 154 -14.48 16.10 18.97
CA TYR A 154 -14.52 14.78 19.59
C TYR A 154 -14.07 14.79 21.06
N ALA A 155 -13.01 15.55 21.38
CA ALA A 155 -12.51 15.68 22.75
C ALA A 155 -13.54 16.32 23.70
N SER A 156 -14.44 17.16 23.17
CA SER A 156 -15.49 17.82 23.93
C SER A 156 -16.72 16.96 24.20
N LEU A 157 -16.92 15.87 23.45
CA LEU A 157 -18.12 15.04 23.57
C LEU A 157 -18.15 14.25 24.91
N PRO A 158 -19.34 14.03 25.49
CA PRO A 158 -19.50 13.08 26.58
C PRO A 158 -19.11 11.65 26.15
N CYS A 159 -18.65 10.83 27.11
CA CYS A 159 -18.36 9.42 26.82
C CYS A 159 -19.65 8.71 26.36
N GLY A 160 -19.56 7.95 25.27
CA GLY A 160 -20.70 7.20 24.70
C GLY A 160 -21.61 8.02 23.78
N SER A 161 -21.31 9.30 23.52
CA SER A 161 -21.98 10.09 22.49
C SER A 161 -21.54 9.70 21.08
N GLU A 162 -22.44 9.86 20.10
CA GLU A 162 -22.10 9.74 18.69
C GLU A 162 -21.29 10.97 18.25
N GLY A 163 -20.27 10.75 17.43
CA GLY A 163 -19.36 11.80 16.97
C GLY A 163 -19.47 12.13 15.49
N SER A 164 -20.50 11.65 14.79
CA SER A 164 -20.72 11.92 13.36
C SER A 164 -20.83 13.41 13.04
N SER A 165 -21.26 14.25 14.00
CA SER A 165 -21.30 15.71 13.85
C SER A 165 -19.93 16.38 13.88
N CYS A 166 -18.89 15.68 14.35
CA CYS A 166 -17.52 16.18 14.40
C CYS A 166 -16.72 15.85 13.14
N GLU A 167 -17.21 14.93 12.30
CA GLU A 167 -16.53 14.53 11.07
C GLU A 167 -16.46 15.70 10.09
N PRO A 168 -15.30 15.93 9.44
CA PRO A 168 -15.23 16.80 8.29
C PRO A 168 -16.25 16.37 7.22
N PRO A 169 -16.84 17.31 6.47
CA PRO A 169 -17.77 16.96 5.42
C PRO A 169 -17.09 16.06 4.38
N ALA A 170 -17.77 14.98 3.99
CA ALA A 170 -17.29 14.05 2.98
C ALA A 170 -16.93 14.77 1.68
N THR A 171 -15.90 14.25 1.02
CA THR A 171 -15.47 14.74 -0.31
C THR A 171 -16.08 13.90 -1.43
N ASP A 172 -15.74 14.20 -2.67
CA ASP A 172 -15.99 13.34 -3.84
C ASP A 172 -14.70 12.66 -4.35
N TRP A 173 -13.62 12.75 -3.57
CA TRP A 173 -12.29 12.31 -4.00
C TRP A 173 -12.20 10.80 -4.17
N GLY A 174 -12.74 10.03 -3.23
CA GLY A 174 -12.77 8.57 -3.27
C GLY A 174 -13.57 8.04 -4.45
N THR A 175 -14.74 8.65 -4.69
CA THR A 175 -15.54 8.38 -5.90
C THR A 175 -14.72 8.65 -7.17
N ASN A 176 -14.10 9.83 -7.28
CA ASN A 176 -13.29 10.21 -8.44
C ASN A 176 -12.05 9.32 -8.63
N PHE A 177 -11.35 8.96 -7.55
CA PHE A 177 -10.20 8.05 -7.54
C PHE A 177 -10.61 6.67 -8.06
N CYS A 178 -11.70 6.11 -7.54
CA CYS A 178 -12.19 4.79 -7.94
C CYS A 178 -12.68 4.75 -9.39
N LEU A 179 -13.33 5.81 -9.88
CA LEU A 179 -13.70 5.91 -11.29
C LEU A 179 -12.47 5.97 -12.20
N ALA A 180 -11.44 6.72 -11.80
CA ALA A 180 -10.18 6.79 -12.54
C ALA A 180 -9.40 5.47 -12.50
N LEU A 181 -9.37 4.79 -11.35
CA LEU A 181 -8.78 3.46 -11.19
C LEU A 181 -9.44 2.44 -12.13
N ASN A 182 -10.78 2.42 -12.14
CA ASN A 182 -11.55 1.58 -13.05
C ASN A 182 -11.30 1.92 -14.53
N ALA A 183 -11.15 3.20 -14.87
CA ALA A 183 -10.83 3.61 -16.24
C ALA A 183 -9.41 3.16 -16.68
N THR A 184 -8.44 3.14 -15.76
CA THR A 184 -7.05 2.73 -16.05
C THR A 184 -6.89 1.21 -16.10
N CYS A 185 -7.55 0.48 -15.20
CA CYS A 185 -7.30 -0.94 -14.95
C CYS A 185 -8.46 -1.87 -15.29
N GLY A 186 -9.65 -1.34 -15.58
CA GLY A 186 -10.86 -2.12 -15.72
C GLY A 186 -11.49 -2.50 -14.38
N PHE A 187 -12.79 -2.77 -14.42
CA PHE A 187 -13.60 -2.96 -13.21
C PHE A 187 -13.31 -4.29 -12.51
N PHE A 188 -13.01 -5.33 -13.29
CA PHE A 188 -12.85 -6.69 -12.77
C PHE A 188 -11.55 -6.89 -12.01
N ASP A 189 -10.52 -6.09 -12.31
CA ASP A 189 -9.20 -6.26 -11.73
C ASP A 189 -9.03 -5.41 -10.46
N MET A 190 -9.60 -4.18 -10.44
CA MET A 190 -9.44 -3.24 -9.31
C MET A 190 -10.63 -2.31 -9.06
N GLY A 191 -11.85 -2.70 -9.44
CA GLY A 191 -13.04 -1.88 -9.23
C GLY A 191 -13.39 -1.69 -7.75
N CYS A 192 -13.67 -0.44 -7.34
CA CYS A 192 -14.23 -0.17 -6.02
C CYS A 192 -15.74 -0.45 -5.96
N THR A 193 -16.24 -0.90 -4.83
CA THR A 193 -17.69 -0.90 -4.53
C THR A 193 -18.19 0.49 -4.16
N VAL A 194 -19.52 0.67 -4.14
CA VAL A 194 -20.14 1.94 -3.71
C VAL A 194 -19.78 2.26 -2.25
N GLU A 195 -19.73 1.24 -1.41
CA GLU A 195 -19.33 1.38 -0.01
C GLU A 195 -17.88 1.84 0.11
N GLN A 196 -16.96 1.24 -0.66
CA GLN A 196 -15.54 1.64 -0.67
C GLN A 196 -15.36 3.08 -1.16
N MET A 197 -16.12 3.51 -2.19
CA MET A 197 -16.09 4.90 -2.64
C MET A 197 -16.49 5.86 -1.52
N ALA A 198 -17.58 5.56 -0.81
CA ALA A 198 -18.06 6.38 0.30
C ALA A 198 -17.09 6.41 1.49
N GLU A 199 -16.46 5.28 1.82
CA GLU A 199 -15.43 5.22 2.86
C GLU A 199 -14.20 6.05 2.50
N LEU A 200 -13.76 6.00 1.24
CA LEU A 200 -12.66 6.84 0.75
C LEU A 200 -13.03 8.32 0.71
N ASP A 201 -14.26 8.66 0.36
CA ASP A 201 -14.77 10.04 0.37
C ASP A 201 -14.73 10.66 1.78
N LEU A 202 -15.05 9.86 2.80
CA LEU A 202 -14.93 10.25 4.22
C LEU A 202 -13.47 10.34 4.66
N ALA A 203 -12.67 9.31 4.37
CA ALA A 203 -11.25 9.28 4.77
C ALA A 203 -10.45 10.42 4.12
N ALA A 204 -10.69 10.71 2.84
CA ALA A 204 -10.01 11.76 2.09
C ALA A 204 -10.42 13.19 2.52
N ALA A 205 -11.49 13.35 3.30
CA ALA A 205 -11.84 14.64 3.89
C ALA A 205 -10.80 15.11 4.91
N TRP A 206 -10.12 14.16 5.57
CA TRP A 206 -9.07 14.43 6.56
C TRP A 206 -7.72 14.76 5.93
N LEU A 207 -7.40 14.15 4.79
CA LEU A 207 -6.07 14.19 4.19
C LEU A 207 -5.75 15.50 3.46
N LYS A 208 -4.50 15.94 3.54
CA LYS A 208 -3.98 17.06 2.73
C LYS A 208 -4.07 16.79 1.23
N ASP A 209 -4.13 17.86 0.45
CA ASP A 209 -4.29 17.77 -1.00
C ASP A 209 -3.11 17.09 -1.69
N ASP A 210 -1.89 17.32 -1.22
CA ASP A 210 -0.66 16.69 -1.72
C ASP A 210 -0.62 15.19 -1.42
N VAL A 211 -1.06 14.76 -0.23
CA VAL A 211 -1.20 13.34 0.13
C VAL A 211 -2.15 12.62 -0.83
N ARG A 212 -3.30 13.23 -1.12
CA ARG A 212 -4.30 12.71 -2.06
C ARG A 212 -3.81 12.75 -3.51
N ALA A 213 -3.02 13.76 -3.88
CA ALA A 213 -2.45 13.88 -5.20
C ALA A 213 -1.47 12.74 -5.51
N GLU A 214 -0.74 12.21 -4.51
CA GLU A 214 0.14 11.06 -4.71
C GLU A 214 -0.61 9.79 -5.12
N ALA A 215 -1.77 9.49 -4.50
CA ALA A 215 -2.62 8.38 -4.94
C ALA A 215 -3.07 8.57 -6.40
N MET A 216 -3.45 9.79 -6.78
CA MET A 216 -3.82 10.10 -8.18
C MET A 216 -2.62 10.01 -9.13
N ARG A 217 -1.38 10.18 -8.66
CA ARG A 217 -0.17 9.97 -9.48
C ARG A 217 0.09 8.50 -9.73
N CYS A 218 -0.20 7.61 -8.79
CA CYS A 218 -0.14 6.16 -9.01
C CYS A 218 -1.03 5.70 -10.17
N LEU A 219 -2.13 6.39 -10.46
CA LEU A 219 -3.02 6.06 -11.58
C LEU A 219 -2.39 6.34 -12.97
N LYS A 220 -1.20 6.94 -13.01
CA LYS A 220 -0.47 7.26 -14.23
C LYS A 220 0.63 6.25 -14.54
N GLU A 221 0.80 5.21 -13.71
CA GLU A 221 1.77 4.16 -13.99
C GLU A 221 1.38 3.40 -15.27
N PRO A 222 2.38 2.92 -16.05
CA PRO A 222 2.16 2.43 -17.41
C PRO A 222 1.39 1.10 -17.45
N LEU A 223 1.54 0.27 -16.43
CA LEU A 223 0.90 -1.04 -16.32
C LEU A 223 -0.07 -1.07 -15.16
N CYS A 224 -1.17 -1.78 -15.32
CA CYS A 224 -2.16 -1.92 -14.26
C CYS A 224 -1.59 -2.58 -12.99
N SER A 225 -0.67 -3.54 -13.15
CA SER A 225 0.07 -4.12 -12.02
C SER A 225 0.85 -3.08 -11.23
N ASP A 226 1.40 -2.08 -11.90
CA ASP A 226 2.19 -1.02 -11.26
C ASP A 226 1.29 0.01 -10.60
N VAL A 227 0.13 0.33 -11.21
CA VAL A 227 -0.94 1.10 -10.56
C VAL A 227 -1.37 0.42 -9.26
N SER A 228 -1.60 -0.90 -9.31
CA SER A 228 -1.98 -1.70 -8.13
C SER A 228 -0.91 -1.62 -7.04
N ARG A 229 0.35 -1.91 -7.35
CA ARG A 229 1.45 -1.84 -6.37
C ARG A 229 1.66 -0.45 -5.81
N CYS A 230 1.59 0.59 -6.65
CA CYS A 230 1.76 1.98 -6.21
C CYS A 230 0.61 2.40 -5.28
N THR A 231 -0.64 2.14 -5.66
CA THR A 231 -1.80 2.49 -4.84
C THR A 231 -1.82 1.70 -3.53
N THR A 232 -1.48 0.40 -3.54
CA THR A 232 -1.33 -0.41 -2.32
C THR A 232 -0.26 0.16 -1.40
N ALA A 233 0.94 0.48 -1.90
CA ALA A 233 1.99 1.08 -1.09
C ALA A 233 1.57 2.44 -0.50
N TRP A 234 0.78 3.22 -1.23
CA TRP A 234 0.18 4.45 -0.71
C TRP A 234 -0.84 4.16 0.40
N PHE A 235 -1.77 3.21 0.19
CA PHE A 235 -2.77 2.83 1.19
C PHE A 235 -2.12 2.32 2.47
N GLU A 236 -1.14 1.42 2.39
CA GLU A 236 -0.40 0.92 3.55
C GLU A 236 0.34 2.04 4.29
N THR A 237 0.84 3.04 3.55
CA THR A 237 1.55 4.16 4.15
C THR A 237 0.61 5.20 4.75
N VAL A 238 -0.61 5.37 4.23
CA VAL A 238 -1.61 6.39 4.65
C VAL A 238 -2.67 5.83 5.61
N PHE A 239 -2.92 4.52 5.62
CA PHE A 239 -3.91 3.84 6.46
C PHE A 239 -3.40 2.48 7.01
N PRO A 240 -2.35 2.47 7.86
CA PRO A 240 -1.78 1.27 8.47
C PRO A 240 -2.66 0.66 9.57
#